data_AF-A0A9P0CPE2-F1
#
_entry.id   AF-A0A9P0CPE2-F1
#
_cell.length_a   1.000
_cell.length_b   1.000
_cell.length_c   1.000
_cell.angle_alpha   90.00
_cell.angle_beta   90.00
_cell.angle_gamma   90.00
#
_symmetry.space_group_name_H-M   'P 1'
#
loop_
_entity.id
_entity.type
_entity.pdbx_description
1 polymer ?
#
loop_
_entity_poly.entity_id
_entity_poly.type
_entity_poly.pdbx_seq_one_letter_code
_entity_poly.pdbx_strand_id
1 'polypeptide(L)'
;MNTDIGVVMELAYELPDIYPPKPVYDSYVLGSCSTFDERVDISSDVINLTIGQAEDKYGLGLVIVAEQNLRTYAICGDLIDPLIAFLNTEYCMLERVGRSRKLGELTQGRMSIGSAFNMDPKSVYHYKKALYNSELISKQFFYIKSPLYDQNKTCSLLQLRRFYTNIRSHQSYMASEIINILKRQPGYRIESKHLREIYSDRFSSIGKLLKNAEFRKLVKLKIYPYKTVYPNATSAECTNKNRSEKNVSCYELLNPYVNVAAYWRDDRDESDEEDDEKEEEPLSGEMIYNMDTIRNVYYQILLSGDKGCTAADIRHLTGFDVNTVRTGLRKLNQKGVVNLRKIDIGKTRKY
;
A
#
# COMPACT_ATOMS: atom_id res chain seq x y z
N MET A 1 -13.62 10.56 7.29
CA MET A 1 -13.23 9.59 6.25
C MET A 1 -14.22 8.45 6.31
N ASN A 2 -14.79 8.00 5.19
CA ASN A 2 -15.56 6.75 5.17
C ASN A 2 -14.55 5.63 4.88
N THR A 3 -13.79 5.23 5.91
CA THR A 3 -12.59 4.38 5.83
C THR A 3 -12.86 2.96 5.36
N ASP A 4 -14.12 2.54 5.37
CA ASP A 4 -14.52 1.17 5.04
C ASP A 4 -14.61 0.93 3.53
N ILE A 5 -14.56 2.02 2.75
CA ILE A 5 -14.64 2.03 1.30
C ILE A 5 -13.33 2.66 0.82
N GLY A 6 -12.56 1.96 -0.03
CA GLY A 6 -11.24 2.38 -0.55
C GLY A 6 -11.24 3.63 -1.45
N VAL A 7 -11.94 4.70 -1.05
CA VAL A 7 -12.09 5.99 -1.72
C VAL A 7 -11.86 7.09 -0.71
N VAL A 8 -10.90 7.97 -1.00
CA VAL A 8 -10.56 9.14 -0.19
C VAL A 8 -10.83 10.40 -1.01
N MET A 9 -11.44 11.40 -0.37
CA MET A 9 -11.57 12.74 -0.94
C MET A 9 -10.34 13.55 -0.56
N GLU A 10 -9.65 14.11 -1.55
CA GLU A 10 -8.54 15.03 -1.31
C GLU A 10 -9.06 16.35 -0.74
N LEU A 11 -8.33 16.92 0.22
CA LEU A 11 -8.66 18.24 0.76
C LEU A 11 -8.28 19.35 -0.24
N ALA A 12 -9.13 20.36 -0.34
CA ALA A 12 -8.91 21.50 -1.24
C ALA A 12 -7.74 22.40 -0.77
N TYR A 13 -7.41 22.35 0.53
CA TYR A 13 -6.34 23.13 1.16
C TYR A 13 -5.31 22.20 1.81
N GLU A 14 -4.09 22.70 1.97
CA GLU A 14 -3.01 21.98 2.65
C GLU A 14 -3.18 22.09 4.16
N LEU A 15 -3.14 20.95 4.85
CA LEU A 15 -3.05 20.92 6.31
C LEU A 15 -1.58 20.93 6.71
N PRO A 16 -1.21 21.64 7.78
CA PRO A 16 0.14 21.59 8.30
C PRO A 16 0.48 20.16 8.74
N ASP A 17 1.63 19.66 8.29
CA ASP A 17 2.15 18.39 8.79
C ASP A 17 2.63 18.59 10.24
N ILE A 18 1.91 17.98 11.18
CA ILE A 18 2.24 18.05 12.61
C ILE A 18 3.50 17.25 12.96
N TYR A 19 4.01 16.43 12.04
CA TYR A 19 5.25 15.66 12.19
C TYR A 19 6.06 15.66 10.88
N PRO A 20 6.62 16.81 10.49
CA PRO A 20 7.39 16.91 9.26
C PRO A 20 8.61 15.97 9.33
N PRO A 21 8.91 15.22 8.28
CA PRO A 21 10.02 14.29 8.30
C PRO A 21 11.35 15.05 8.31
N LYS A 22 12.15 14.84 9.36
CA LYS A 22 13.54 15.30 9.47
C LYS A 22 14.38 14.12 9.96
N PRO A 23 15.00 13.35 9.05
CA PRO A 23 15.83 12.21 9.41
C PRO A 23 16.97 12.61 10.34
N VAL A 24 17.20 11.82 11.38
CA VAL A 24 18.30 12.00 12.33
C VAL A 24 19.53 11.26 11.81
N TYR A 25 20.63 11.96 11.57
CA TYR A 25 21.88 11.37 11.09
C TYR A 25 22.85 11.16 12.25
N ASP A 26 22.51 10.25 13.15
CA ASP A 26 23.40 9.80 14.22
C ASP A 26 23.85 8.35 13.95
N SER A 27 24.99 7.95 14.51
CA SER A 27 25.61 6.64 14.28
C SER A 27 24.79 5.48 14.85
N TYR A 28 24.00 5.74 15.89
CA TYR A 28 23.26 4.71 16.65
C TYR A 28 21.75 4.91 16.66
N VAL A 29 21.25 6.07 16.19
CA VAL A 29 19.84 6.43 16.24
C VAL A 29 19.28 6.55 14.82
N LEU A 30 18.21 5.81 14.56
CA LEU A 30 17.39 5.91 13.36
C LEU A 30 16.05 6.56 13.72
N GLY A 31 15.50 7.32 12.78
CA GLY A 31 14.18 7.91 12.92
C GLY A 31 14.11 9.35 12.47
N SER A 32 12.92 9.91 12.62
CA SER A 32 12.62 11.27 12.20
C SER A 32 12.15 12.13 13.36
N CYS A 33 12.88 13.21 13.65
CA CYS A 33 12.50 14.20 14.64
C CYS A 33 13.08 15.58 14.29
N SER A 34 12.19 16.58 14.18
CA SER A 34 12.60 17.94 13.81
C SER A 34 13.43 18.63 14.90
N THR A 35 13.09 18.34 16.15
CA THR A 35 13.68 18.92 17.36
C THR A 35 14.70 17.99 18.03
N PHE A 36 15.26 17.01 17.32
CA PHE A 36 16.20 16.04 17.91
C PHE A 36 17.40 16.74 18.56
N ASP A 37 18.03 17.65 17.82
CA ASP A 37 19.26 18.34 18.23
C ASP A 37 19.03 19.34 19.39
N GLU A 38 17.79 19.72 19.65
CA GLU A 38 17.38 20.66 20.71
C GLU A 38 17.06 19.93 22.03
N ARG A 39 16.96 18.60 22.01
CA ARG A 39 16.57 17.80 23.17
C ARG A 39 17.77 17.52 24.07
N VAL A 40 17.51 17.54 25.37
CA VAL A 40 18.48 17.20 26.41
C VAL A 40 17.97 15.99 27.17
N ASP A 41 18.84 14.99 27.36
CA ASP A 41 18.53 13.86 28.23
C ASP A 41 18.58 14.29 29.69
N ILE A 42 17.42 14.24 30.34
CA ILE A 42 17.22 14.58 31.75
C ILE A 42 16.64 13.38 32.52
N SER A 43 16.79 12.17 32.00
CA SER A 43 16.19 10.95 32.56
C SER A 43 16.57 10.76 34.04
N SER A 44 17.83 11.00 34.40
CA SER A 44 18.33 10.92 35.78
C SER A 44 17.59 11.85 36.74
N ASP A 45 17.19 13.02 36.26
CA ASP A 45 16.58 14.07 37.07
C ASP A 45 15.09 13.81 37.25
N VAL A 46 14.43 13.27 36.22
CA VAL A 46 12.97 13.05 36.19
C VAL A 46 12.57 11.77 36.91
N ILE A 47 13.40 10.71 36.92
CA ILE A 47 13.07 9.42 37.54
C ILE A 47 12.69 9.52 39.03
N ASN A 48 13.26 10.49 39.74
CA ASN A 48 13.02 10.68 41.17
C ASN A 48 11.88 11.66 41.47
N LEU A 49 11.25 12.25 40.45
CA LEU A 49 10.17 13.21 40.62
C LEU A 49 8.81 12.52 40.57
N THR A 50 7.89 13.02 41.39
CA THR A 50 6.47 12.72 41.22
C THR A 50 5.91 13.45 39.99
N ILE A 51 4.77 12.98 39.47
CA ILE A 51 4.10 13.61 38.31
C ILE A 51 3.88 15.11 38.54
N GLY A 52 3.38 15.51 39.72
CA GLY A 52 3.15 16.93 40.04
C GLY A 52 4.44 17.75 40.06
N GLN A 53 5.53 17.22 40.63
CA GLN A 53 6.82 17.90 40.62
C GLN A 53 7.42 18.04 39.22
N ALA A 54 7.21 17.03 38.36
CA ALA A 54 7.63 17.08 36.97
C ALA A 54 6.82 18.10 36.17
N GLU A 55 5.50 18.17 36.38
CA GLU A 55 4.61 19.17 35.78
C GLU A 55 4.97 20.60 36.23
N ASP A 56 5.22 20.81 37.52
CA ASP A 56 5.60 22.13 38.05
C ASP A 56 6.95 22.62 37.50
N LYS A 57 7.92 21.69 37.32
CA LYS A 57 9.29 22.02 36.91
C LYS A 57 9.45 22.12 35.39
N TYR A 58 8.82 21.23 34.63
CA TYR A 58 9.04 21.07 33.18
C TYR A 58 7.77 21.26 32.34
N GLY A 59 6.60 21.39 32.97
CA GLY A 59 5.32 21.50 32.27
C GLY A 59 5.05 20.30 31.35
N LEU A 60 4.48 20.58 30.18
CA LEU A 60 4.16 19.59 29.15
C LEU A 60 5.31 19.36 28.14
N GLY A 61 6.53 19.78 28.47
CA GLY A 61 7.70 19.70 27.57
C GLY A 61 8.41 18.35 27.56
N LEU A 62 8.07 17.44 28.49
CA LEU A 62 8.72 16.14 28.62
C LEU A 62 8.28 15.19 27.51
N VAL A 63 9.24 14.47 26.92
CA VAL A 63 8.96 13.44 25.91
C VAL A 63 9.66 12.15 26.29
N ILE A 64 8.89 11.06 26.29
CA ILE A 64 9.42 9.71 26.51
C ILE A 64 9.79 9.12 25.16
N VAL A 65 11.04 8.68 25.03
CA VAL A 65 11.56 8.01 23.84
C VAL A 65 11.94 6.59 24.23
N ALA A 66 11.37 5.61 23.55
CA ALA A 66 11.77 4.21 23.74
C ALA A 66 13.14 3.95 23.10
N GLU A 67 13.86 2.96 23.63
CA GLU A 67 15.11 2.45 23.06
C GLU A 67 14.94 2.13 21.56
N GLN A 68 16.00 2.32 20.77
CA GLN A 68 15.99 2.05 19.34
C GLN A 68 15.49 0.63 19.02
N ASN A 69 15.92 -0.38 19.76
CA ASN A 69 15.50 -1.77 19.56
C ASN A 69 14.00 -1.96 19.78
N LEU A 70 13.44 -1.36 20.83
CA LEU A 70 12.01 -1.39 21.13
C LEU A 70 11.19 -0.66 20.06
N ARG A 71 11.68 0.47 19.55
CA ARG A 71 11.03 1.20 18.45
C ARG A 71 11.02 0.37 17.17
N THR A 72 12.16 -0.21 16.80
CA THR A 72 12.28 -1.10 15.64
C THR A 72 11.31 -2.27 15.78
N TYR A 73 11.30 -2.94 16.93
CA TYR A 73 10.39 -4.06 17.21
C TYR A 73 8.91 -3.64 17.16
N ALA A 74 8.55 -2.45 17.66
CA ALA A 74 7.18 -1.95 17.61
C ALA A 74 6.68 -1.75 16.18
N ILE A 75 7.54 -1.26 15.29
CA ILE A 75 7.26 -1.00 13.87
C ILE A 75 7.24 -2.31 13.08
N CYS A 76 8.25 -3.15 13.29
CA CYS A 76 8.47 -4.38 12.56
C CYS A 76 7.46 -5.46 13.01
N GLY A 77 7.36 -5.73 14.30
CA GLY A 77 6.66 -6.88 14.85
C GLY A 77 7.55 -8.13 14.95
N ASP A 78 6.92 -9.28 15.18
CA ASP A 78 7.60 -10.51 15.62
C ASP A 78 8.25 -11.35 14.51
N LEU A 79 7.82 -11.16 13.26
CA LEU A 79 8.11 -12.09 12.16
C LEU A 79 9.19 -11.58 11.19
N ILE A 80 10.10 -10.72 11.66
CA ILE A 80 11.08 -10.07 10.78
C ILE A 80 12.48 -10.56 11.03
N ASP A 81 13.25 -10.61 9.95
CA ASP A 81 14.67 -10.93 9.99
C ASP A 81 15.41 -9.96 10.93
N PRO A 82 15.98 -10.44 12.05
CA PRO A 82 16.71 -9.59 12.99
C PRO A 82 17.98 -8.98 12.38
N LEU A 83 18.44 -9.47 11.23
CA LEU A 83 19.61 -8.97 10.53
C LEU A 83 19.29 -7.86 9.51
N ILE A 84 18.00 -7.52 9.34
CA ILE A 84 17.60 -6.49 8.37
C ILE A 84 18.25 -5.15 8.71
N ALA A 85 18.92 -4.57 7.71
CA ALA A 85 19.51 -3.24 7.83
C ALA A 85 18.65 -2.21 7.09
N PHE A 86 18.27 -1.16 7.79
CA PHE A 86 17.49 -0.06 7.23
C PHE A 86 18.39 1.10 6.80
N LEU A 87 18.10 1.65 5.62
CA LEU A 87 18.47 3.03 5.34
C LEU A 87 17.68 3.95 6.27
N ASN A 88 18.27 5.07 6.66
CA ASN A 88 17.58 6.04 7.52
C ASN A 88 16.23 6.47 6.93
N THR A 89 16.18 6.67 5.61
CA THR A 89 14.95 6.98 4.88
C THR A 89 13.90 5.87 4.96
N GLU A 90 14.30 4.61 4.79
CA GLU A 90 13.40 3.45 4.91
C GLU A 90 12.78 3.41 6.31
N TYR A 91 13.59 3.60 7.34
CA TYR A 91 13.13 3.61 8.73
C TYR A 91 12.19 4.79 9.02
N CYS A 92 12.51 6.00 8.55
CA CYS A 92 11.64 7.16 8.68
C CYS A 92 10.28 6.97 7.99
N MET A 93 10.26 6.33 6.81
CA MET A 93 9.03 5.99 6.11
C MET A 93 8.19 4.99 6.93
N LEU A 94 8.82 3.96 7.50
CA LEU A 94 8.14 3.02 8.38
C LEU A 94 7.58 3.69 9.64
N GLU A 95 8.32 4.60 10.27
CA GLU A 95 7.82 5.39 11.41
C GLU A 95 6.58 6.19 11.01
N ARG A 96 6.59 6.85 9.84
CA ARG A 96 5.44 7.62 9.35
C ARG A 96 4.22 6.73 9.11
N VAL A 97 4.39 5.62 8.40
CA VAL A 97 3.32 4.63 8.16
C VAL A 97 2.79 4.08 9.49
N GLY A 98 3.69 3.80 10.43
CA GLY A 98 3.35 3.25 11.74
C GLY A 98 2.53 4.18 12.61
N ARG A 99 2.77 5.49 12.54
CA ARG A 99 1.97 6.51 13.25
C ARG A 99 0.50 6.46 12.85
N SER A 100 0.24 6.22 11.57
CA SER A 100 -1.12 6.14 11.01
C SER A 100 -1.81 4.79 11.28
N ARG A 101 -1.08 3.79 11.83
CA ARG A 101 -1.61 2.48 12.25
C ARG A 101 -2.53 1.85 11.19
N LYS A 102 -3.82 1.69 11.52
CA LYS A 102 -4.86 1.11 10.64
C LYS A 102 -5.29 2.06 9.52
N LEU A 103 -5.11 3.36 9.67
CA LEU A 103 -5.43 4.32 8.61
C LEU A 103 -4.44 4.22 7.46
N GLY A 104 -3.16 3.93 7.77
CA GLY A 104 -2.08 3.86 6.80
C GLY A 104 -1.72 5.21 6.18
N GLU A 105 -0.83 5.19 5.19
CA GLU A 105 -0.36 6.37 4.46
C GLU A 105 -0.49 6.17 2.95
N LEU A 106 -0.90 7.22 2.22
CA LEU A 106 -1.06 7.16 0.76
C LEU A 106 0.27 7.45 0.07
N THR A 107 0.51 6.80 -1.08
CA THR A 107 1.71 7.06 -1.91
C THR A 107 1.60 8.29 -2.81
N GLN A 108 0.39 8.78 -3.06
CA GLN A 108 0.09 9.88 -3.98
C GLN A 108 -0.91 10.85 -3.35
N GLY A 109 -0.91 12.11 -3.81
CA GLY A 109 -1.74 13.20 -3.29
C GLY A 109 -0.96 14.20 -2.45
N ARG A 110 -1.59 15.32 -2.10
CA ARG A 110 -0.92 16.45 -1.39
C ARG A 110 -0.36 16.10 -0.01
N MET A 111 -1.00 15.18 0.70
CA MET A 111 -0.56 14.72 2.03
C MET A 111 0.09 13.33 1.99
N SER A 112 0.60 12.93 0.83
CA SER A 112 1.21 11.61 0.64
C SER A 112 2.63 11.53 1.19
N ILE A 113 3.14 10.30 1.30
CA ILE A 113 4.54 10.02 1.59
C ILE A 113 5.47 10.76 0.62
N GLY A 114 5.15 10.77 -0.68
CA GLY A 114 5.98 11.47 -1.67
C GLY A 114 6.10 12.96 -1.39
N SER A 115 4.98 13.60 -1.05
CA SER A 115 4.97 15.02 -0.69
C SER A 115 5.67 15.28 0.64
N ALA A 116 5.45 14.42 1.65
CA ALA A 116 6.02 14.61 2.98
C ALA A 116 7.55 14.56 2.96
N PHE A 117 8.12 13.57 2.27
CA PHE A 117 9.57 13.39 2.17
C PHE A 117 10.22 14.18 1.02
N ASN A 118 9.43 14.95 0.27
CA ASN A 118 9.85 15.67 -0.92
C ASN A 118 10.60 14.77 -1.94
N MET A 119 10.03 13.60 -2.19
CA MET A 119 10.59 12.57 -3.07
C MET A 119 9.85 12.51 -4.39
N ASP A 120 10.61 12.24 -5.46
CA ASP A 120 10.02 11.93 -6.75
C ASP A 120 9.29 10.55 -6.73
N PRO A 121 8.27 10.33 -7.58
CA PRO A 121 7.52 9.08 -7.60
C PRO A 121 8.35 7.82 -7.81
N LYS A 122 9.48 7.91 -8.54
CA LYS A 122 10.37 6.77 -8.78
C LYS A 122 11.12 6.38 -7.51
N SER A 123 11.64 7.35 -6.75
CA SER A 123 12.22 7.09 -5.43
C SER A 123 11.21 6.45 -4.46
N VAL A 124 9.98 6.97 -4.41
CA VAL A 124 8.91 6.39 -3.57
C VAL A 124 8.61 4.95 -3.98
N TYR A 125 8.54 4.66 -5.28
CA TYR A 125 8.35 3.30 -5.78
C TYR A 125 9.47 2.35 -5.32
N HIS A 126 10.74 2.76 -5.43
CA HIS A 126 11.87 1.91 -5.01
C HIS A 126 11.87 1.62 -3.51
N TYR A 127 11.65 2.63 -2.66
CA TYR A 127 11.57 2.40 -1.22
C TYR A 127 10.34 1.56 -0.85
N LYS A 128 9.19 1.81 -1.49
CA LYS A 128 7.97 0.98 -1.34
C LYS A 128 8.28 -0.48 -1.69
N LYS A 129 8.93 -0.74 -2.84
CA LYS A 129 9.27 -2.09 -3.30
C LYS A 129 10.22 -2.80 -2.33
N ALA A 130 11.26 -2.12 -1.86
CA ALA A 130 12.20 -2.68 -0.88
C ALA A 130 11.52 -3.06 0.44
N LEU A 131 10.68 -2.17 0.98
CA LEU A 131 9.93 -2.41 2.22
C LEU A 131 8.88 -3.51 2.08
N TYR A 132 8.23 -3.59 0.91
CA TYR A 132 7.23 -4.61 0.60
C TYR A 132 7.86 -6.01 0.45
N ASN A 133 8.98 -6.10 -0.27
CA ASN A 133 9.73 -7.35 -0.45
C ASN A 133 10.32 -7.88 0.87
N SER A 134 10.54 -6.98 1.84
CA SER A 134 10.97 -7.35 3.20
C SER A 134 9.80 -7.69 4.14
N GLU A 135 8.57 -7.77 3.61
CA GLU A 135 7.32 -8.07 4.33
C GLU A 135 6.94 -7.07 5.46
N LEU A 136 7.55 -5.88 5.47
CA LEU A 136 7.34 -4.88 6.52
C LEU A 136 6.04 -4.10 6.34
N ILE A 137 5.67 -3.89 5.08
CA ILE A 137 4.46 -3.15 4.71
C ILE A 137 3.53 -4.02 3.88
N SER A 138 2.24 -3.74 4.00
CA SER A 138 1.21 -4.21 3.10
C SER A 138 0.72 -3.05 2.24
N LYS A 139 0.43 -3.34 0.97
CA LYS A 139 -0.14 -2.38 0.02
C LYS A 139 -1.61 -2.71 -0.20
N GLN A 140 -2.45 -1.69 -0.37
CA GLN A 140 -3.84 -1.82 -0.78
C GLN A 140 -4.20 -0.75 -1.80
N PHE A 141 -5.08 -1.07 -2.74
CA PHE A 141 -5.47 -0.13 -3.78
C PHE A 141 -6.50 0.89 -3.30
N PHE A 142 -6.25 2.17 -3.57
CA PHE A 142 -7.10 3.29 -3.17
C PHE A 142 -7.37 4.26 -4.30
N TYR A 143 -8.55 4.87 -4.27
CA TYR A 143 -8.93 5.96 -5.18
C TYR A 143 -8.94 7.29 -4.45
N ILE A 144 -8.24 8.27 -4.99
CA ILE A 144 -8.30 9.66 -4.53
C ILE A 144 -9.17 10.44 -5.51
N LYS A 145 -10.23 11.05 -4.99
CA LYS A 145 -11.04 12.01 -5.74
C LYS A 145 -10.58 13.41 -5.41
N SER A 146 -10.05 14.13 -6.40
CA SER A 146 -9.63 15.51 -6.20
C SER A 146 -10.77 16.47 -6.56
N PRO A 147 -11.30 17.25 -5.61
CA PRO A 147 -12.38 18.20 -5.90
C PRO A 147 -11.91 19.38 -6.77
N LEU A 148 -10.59 19.63 -6.83
CA LEU A 148 -10.02 20.77 -7.54
C LEU A 148 -9.82 20.51 -9.04
N TYR A 149 -9.47 19.27 -9.40
CA TYR A 149 -9.09 18.93 -10.77
C TYR A 149 -10.11 18.03 -11.48
N ASP A 150 -11.21 17.65 -10.79
CA ASP A 150 -12.22 16.69 -11.25
C ASP A 150 -11.61 15.40 -11.84
N GLN A 151 -10.44 15.02 -11.32
CA GLN A 151 -9.68 13.85 -11.76
C GLN A 151 -9.56 12.87 -10.60
N ASN A 152 -9.83 11.60 -10.92
CA ASN A 152 -9.62 10.49 -10.01
C ASN A 152 -8.20 9.98 -10.18
N LYS A 153 -7.43 9.98 -9.09
CA LYS A 153 -6.08 9.39 -9.05
C LYS A 153 -6.14 8.04 -8.38
N THR A 154 -5.38 7.10 -8.90
CA THR A 154 -5.16 5.79 -8.28
C THR A 154 -3.89 5.84 -7.43
N CYS A 155 -3.94 5.25 -6.25
CA CYS A 155 -2.81 5.25 -5.33
C CYS A 155 -2.78 3.96 -4.52
N SER A 156 -1.66 3.72 -3.85
CA SER A 156 -1.53 2.63 -2.89
C SER A 156 -1.61 3.20 -1.48
N LEU A 157 -2.42 2.56 -0.64
CA LEU A 157 -2.36 2.72 0.80
C LEU A 157 -1.31 1.78 1.36
N LEU A 158 -0.34 2.34 2.08
CA LEU A 158 0.68 1.59 2.79
C LEU A 158 0.28 1.45 4.25
N GLN A 159 0.36 0.24 4.78
CA GLN A 159 0.17 -0.07 6.20
C GLN A 159 1.32 -0.94 6.67
N LEU A 160 1.69 -0.84 7.95
CA LEU A 160 2.58 -1.84 8.55
C LEU A 160 1.86 -3.18 8.60
N ARG A 161 2.59 -4.28 8.36
CA ARG A 161 2.02 -5.64 8.33
C ARG A 161 1.24 -5.97 9.61
N ARG A 162 1.76 -5.55 10.76
CA ARG A 162 1.13 -5.72 12.08
C ARG A 162 -0.22 -5.00 12.23
N PHE A 163 -0.42 -3.88 11.55
CA PHE A 163 -1.65 -3.08 11.61
C PHE A 163 -2.55 -3.26 10.40
N TYR A 164 -2.24 -4.22 9.53
CA TYR A 164 -2.97 -4.47 8.31
C TYR A 164 -4.45 -4.69 8.59
N THR A 165 -5.30 -3.93 7.90
CA THR A 165 -6.75 -4.09 7.93
C THR A 165 -7.23 -4.05 6.49
N ASN A 166 -7.84 -5.13 6.00
CA ASN A 166 -8.35 -5.17 4.63
C ASN A 166 -9.49 -4.16 4.44
N ILE A 167 -9.29 -3.21 3.53
CA ILE A 167 -10.26 -2.19 3.17
C ILE A 167 -10.88 -2.59 1.85
N ARG A 168 -12.21 -2.76 1.84
CA ARG A 168 -12.91 -3.21 0.66
C ARG A 168 -12.96 -2.09 -0.37
N SER A 169 -12.69 -2.44 -1.63
CA SER A 169 -12.90 -1.50 -2.73
C SER A 169 -14.39 -1.14 -2.83
N HIS A 170 -14.70 0.06 -3.32
CA HIS A 170 -16.08 0.49 -3.53
C HIS A 170 -16.85 -0.51 -4.43
N GLN A 171 -16.17 -1.10 -5.42
CA GLN A 171 -16.78 -2.10 -6.29
C GLN A 171 -17.08 -3.41 -5.54
N SER A 172 -16.16 -3.87 -4.67
CA SER A 172 -16.37 -5.06 -3.83
C SER A 172 -17.52 -4.88 -2.84
N TYR A 173 -17.61 -3.69 -2.22
CA TYR A 173 -18.74 -3.35 -1.33
C TYR A 173 -20.07 -3.37 -2.10
N MET A 174 -20.14 -2.73 -3.27
CA MET A 174 -21.35 -2.72 -4.11
C MET A 174 -21.73 -4.12 -4.61
N ALA A 175 -20.75 -4.93 -5.02
CA ALA A 175 -20.98 -6.32 -5.42
C ALA A 175 -21.57 -7.13 -4.27
N SER A 176 -21.05 -6.95 -3.06
CA SER A 176 -21.54 -7.60 -1.85
C SER A 176 -22.98 -7.20 -1.52
N GLU A 177 -23.32 -5.91 -1.63
CA GLU A 177 -24.70 -5.45 -1.43
C GLU A 177 -25.67 -6.07 -2.45
N ILE A 178 -25.34 -6.06 -3.74
CA ILE A 178 -26.20 -6.63 -4.78
C ILE A 178 -26.41 -8.13 -4.56
N ILE A 179 -25.33 -8.86 -4.25
CA ILE A 179 -25.42 -10.31 -4.00
C ILE A 179 -26.26 -10.58 -2.75
N ASN A 180 -26.14 -9.78 -1.69
CA ASN A 180 -26.96 -9.91 -0.48
C ASN A 180 -28.45 -9.63 -0.76
N ILE A 181 -28.76 -8.66 -1.62
CA ILE A 181 -30.14 -8.42 -2.07
C ILE A 181 -30.66 -9.62 -2.86
N LEU A 182 -29.89 -10.14 -3.82
CA LEU A 182 -30.28 -11.32 -4.59
C LEU A 182 -30.52 -12.53 -3.68
N LYS A 183 -29.71 -12.74 -2.64
CA LYS A 183 -29.89 -13.80 -1.63
C LYS A 183 -31.19 -13.70 -0.84
N ARG A 184 -31.75 -12.50 -0.68
CA ARG A 184 -33.00 -12.26 0.04
C ARG A 184 -34.24 -12.44 -0.83
N GLN A 185 -34.09 -12.44 -2.16
CA GLN A 185 -35.20 -12.53 -3.10
C GLN A 185 -35.53 -13.99 -3.46
N PRO A 186 -36.81 -14.31 -3.72
CA PRO A 186 -37.22 -15.65 -4.10
C PRO A 186 -36.58 -16.04 -5.44
N GLY A 187 -35.94 -17.22 -5.47
CA GLY A 187 -35.26 -17.73 -6.66
C GLY A 187 -33.94 -17.01 -7.00
N TYR A 188 -33.37 -16.23 -6.07
CA TYR A 188 -32.13 -15.49 -6.26
C TYR A 188 -32.13 -14.52 -7.45
N ARG A 189 -33.31 -13.95 -7.72
CA ARG A 189 -33.59 -13.13 -8.91
C ARG A 189 -34.17 -11.78 -8.51
N ILE A 190 -33.81 -10.74 -9.27
CA ILE A 190 -34.44 -9.42 -9.16
C ILE A 190 -34.69 -8.83 -10.55
N GLU A 191 -35.83 -8.17 -10.73
CA GLU A 191 -36.16 -7.45 -11.96
C GLU A 191 -35.24 -6.23 -12.14
N SER A 192 -34.81 -5.98 -13.38
CA SER A 192 -33.91 -4.85 -13.71
C SER A 192 -34.49 -3.47 -13.37
N LYS A 193 -35.83 -3.33 -13.43
CA LYS A 193 -36.53 -2.10 -13.05
C LYS A 193 -36.50 -1.89 -11.55
N HIS A 194 -36.77 -2.94 -10.78
CA HIS A 194 -36.75 -2.88 -9.33
C HIS A 194 -35.34 -2.60 -8.78
N LEU A 195 -34.30 -3.21 -9.39
CA LEU A 195 -32.91 -2.87 -9.06
C LEU A 195 -32.58 -1.39 -9.37
N ARG A 196 -33.18 -0.82 -10.42
CA ARG A 196 -33.00 0.60 -10.77
C ARG A 196 -33.68 1.53 -9.77
N GLU A 197 -34.86 1.16 -9.28
CA GLU A 197 -35.58 1.91 -8.24
C GLU A 197 -34.82 1.93 -6.92
N ILE A 198 -34.31 0.78 -6.47
CA ILE A 198 -33.53 0.66 -5.23
C ILE A 198 -32.28 1.56 -5.25
N TYR A 199 -31.66 1.73 -6.42
CA TYR A 199 -30.39 2.43 -6.57
C TYR A 199 -30.47 3.69 -7.44
N SER A 200 -31.63 4.35 -7.47
CA SER A 200 -31.92 5.52 -8.32
C SER A 200 -30.75 6.53 -8.40
N ASP A 201 -30.15 6.88 -7.25
CA ASP A 201 -29.04 7.85 -7.17
C ASP A 201 -27.65 7.29 -7.49
N ARG A 202 -27.46 5.96 -7.43
CA ARG A 202 -26.16 5.27 -7.61
C ARG A 202 -26.12 4.33 -8.82
N PHE A 203 -27.13 4.42 -9.69
CA PHE A 203 -27.29 3.48 -10.81
C PHE A 203 -26.15 3.53 -11.83
N SER A 204 -25.48 4.67 -12.02
CA SER A 204 -24.33 4.79 -12.92
C SER A 204 -23.16 3.88 -12.50
N SER A 205 -22.85 3.87 -11.20
CA SER A 205 -21.79 3.04 -10.61
C SER A 205 -22.14 1.56 -10.68
N ILE A 206 -23.39 1.21 -10.43
CA ILE A 206 -23.89 -0.18 -10.52
C ILE A 206 -23.98 -0.65 -11.96
N GLY A 207 -24.35 0.22 -12.90
CA GLY A 207 -24.36 -0.08 -14.32
C GLY A 207 -22.96 -0.44 -14.83
N LYS A 208 -21.90 0.19 -14.33
CA LYS A 208 -20.51 -0.19 -14.62
C LYS A 208 -20.16 -1.56 -14.02
N LEU A 209 -20.58 -1.83 -12.79
CA LEU A 209 -20.38 -3.12 -12.12
C LEU A 209 -21.09 -4.28 -12.86
N LEU A 210 -22.34 -4.08 -13.28
CA LEU A 210 -23.13 -5.07 -14.03
C LEU A 210 -22.58 -5.36 -15.43
N LYS A 211 -21.77 -4.43 -15.98
CA LYS A 211 -21.05 -4.62 -17.24
C LYS A 211 -19.70 -5.32 -17.08
N ASN A 212 -19.16 -5.37 -15.86
CA ASN A 212 -17.88 -6.02 -15.58
C ASN A 212 -17.96 -7.53 -15.88
N ALA A 213 -16.98 -8.05 -16.64
CA ALA A 213 -16.91 -9.45 -17.04
C ALA A 213 -16.86 -10.39 -15.82
N GLU A 214 -16.12 -10.01 -14.77
CA GLU A 214 -16.03 -10.81 -13.55
C GLU A 214 -17.34 -10.85 -12.78
N PHE A 215 -18.07 -9.73 -12.71
CA PHE A 215 -19.39 -9.71 -12.08
C PHE A 215 -20.40 -10.59 -12.84
N ARG A 216 -20.31 -10.63 -14.17
CA ARG A 216 -21.20 -11.44 -15.02
C ARG A 216 -21.01 -12.95 -14.85
N LYS A 217 -19.85 -13.39 -14.36
CA LYS A 217 -19.64 -14.79 -13.97
C LYS A 217 -20.44 -15.17 -12.72
N LEU A 218 -20.79 -14.20 -11.88
CA LEU A 218 -21.60 -14.40 -10.67
C LEU A 218 -23.09 -14.11 -10.90
N VAL A 219 -23.39 -13.01 -11.60
CA VAL A 219 -24.74 -12.50 -11.83
C VAL A 219 -25.01 -12.38 -13.32
N LYS A 220 -25.92 -13.19 -13.86
CA LYS A 220 -26.30 -13.14 -15.28
C LYS A 220 -27.61 -12.38 -15.46
N LEU A 221 -27.64 -11.55 -16.50
CA LEU A 221 -28.88 -10.98 -17.02
C LEU A 221 -29.57 -12.04 -17.88
N LYS A 222 -30.74 -12.49 -17.47
CA LYS A 222 -31.58 -13.41 -18.24
C LYS A 222 -32.95 -12.79 -18.47
N ILE A 223 -33.50 -13.04 -19.64
CA ILE A 223 -34.84 -12.60 -20.01
C ILE A 223 -35.79 -13.76 -19.69
N TYR A 224 -36.76 -13.51 -18.82
CA TYR A 224 -37.79 -14.47 -18.46
C TYR A 224 -39.16 -13.99 -18.96
N PRO A 225 -40.05 -14.91 -19.37
CA PRO A 225 -41.46 -14.58 -19.57
C PRO A 225 -42.08 -14.06 -18.27
N TYR A 226 -42.95 -13.05 -18.37
CA TYR A 226 -43.57 -12.37 -17.23
C TYR A 226 -44.25 -13.33 -16.24
N LYS A 227 -44.86 -14.40 -16.77
CA LYS A 227 -45.51 -15.47 -16.00
C LYS A 227 -44.56 -16.26 -15.09
N THR A 228 -43.28 -16.38 -15.45
CA THR A 228 -42.29 -17.13 -14.66
C THR A 228 -41.77 -16.34 -13.46
N VAL A 229 -41.87 -15.01 -13.51
CA VAL A 229 -41.40 -14.10 -12.45
C VAL A 229 -42.54 -13.74 -11.50
N TYR A 230 -43.77 -13.59 -12.01
CA TYR A 230 -44.97 -13.32 -11.21
C TYR A 230 -46.03 -14.41 -11.46
N PRO A 231 -46.00 -15.54 -10.73
CA PRO A 231 -46.93 -16.64 -10.93
C PRO A 231 -48.40 -16.29 -10.58
N ASN A 232 -48.63 -15.20 -9.86
CA ASN A 232 -49.97 -14.72 -9.45
C ASN A 232 -50.51 -13.57 -10.32
N ALA A 233 -49.85 -13.23 -11.44
CA ALA A 233 -50.25 -12.08 -12.26
C ALA A 233 -51.48 -12.38 -13.15
N THR A 234 -52.43 -11.45 -13.20
CA THR A 234 -53.68 -11.58 -13.96
C THR A 234 -53.41 -11.56 -15.47
N SER A 235 -54.21 -12.28 -16.26
CA SER A 235 -54.00 -12.49 -17.71
C SER A 235 -53.84 -11.19 -18.53
N ALA A 236 -54.44 -10.08 -18.08
CA ALA A 236 -54.34 -8.75 -18.70
C ALA A 236 -52.98 -8.05 -18.51
N GLU A 237 -52.25 -8.38 -17.44
CA GLU A 237 -50.93 -7.79 -17.15
C GLU A 237 -49.80 -8.50 -17.89
N CYS A 238 -50.02 -9.76 -18.27
CA CYS A 238 -49.05 -10.62 -18.96
C CYS A 238 -48.93 -10.36 -20.47
N THR A 239 -49.89 -9.68 -21.09
CA THR A 239 -49.94 -9.46 -22.55
C THR A 239 -49.57 -8.04 -22.93
N ASN A 240 -48.72 -7.87 -23.95
CA ASN A 240 -48.50 -6.58 -24.60
C ASN A 240 -49.68 -6.21 -25.53
N LYS A 241 -49.74 -4.94 -25.99
CA LYS A 241 -50.77 -4.46 -26.96
C LYS A 241 -50.89 -5.33 -28.23
N ASN A 242 -49.86 -6.13 -28.55
CA ASN A 242 -49.81 -7.04 -29.70
C ASN A 242 -50.03 -8.54 -29.33
N ARG A 243 -50.62 -8.87 -28.18
CA ARG A 243 -50.89 -10.25 -27.71
C ARG A 243 -49.65 -11.16 -27.53
N SER A 244 -48.42 -10.63 -27.54
CA SER A 244 -47.21 -11.37 -27.16
C SER A 244 -46.96 -11.31 -25.65
N GLU A 245 -46.36 -12.37 -25.10
CA GLU A 245 -45.99 -12.45 -23.68
C GLU A 245 -44.94 -11.38 -23.34
N LYS A 246 -45.17 -10.63 -22.27
CA LYS A 246 -44.19 -9.65 -21.78
C LYS A 246 -42.93 -10.40 -21.32
N ASN A 247 -41.78 -9.84 -21.66
CA ASN A 247 -40.48 -10.33 -21.25
C ASN A 247 -39.93 -9.40 -20.16
N VAL A 248 -39.42 -9.98 -19.08
CA VAL A 248 -38.79 -9.27 -17.96
C VAL A 248 -37.33 -9.65 -17.89
N SER A 249 -36.46 -8.65 -17.96
CA SER A 249 -35.02 -8.84 -17.77
C SER A 249 -34.71 -8.90 -16.28
N CYS A 250 -34.28 -10.07 -15.80
CA CYS A 250 -33.93 -10.31 -14.40
C CYS A 250 -32.43 -10.58 -14.26
N TYR A 251 -31.84 -10.05 -13.19
CA TYR A 251 -30.52 -10.45 -12.74
C TYR A 251 -30.65 -11.68 -11.84
N GLU A 252 -30.00 -12.77 -12.21
CA GLU A 252 -29.99 -14.04 -11.47
C GLU A 252 -28.59 -14.32 -10.94
N LEU A 253 -28.50 -14.67 -9.65
CA LEU A 253 -27.28 -15.19 -9.05
C LEU A 253 -27.09 -16.67 -9.46
N LEU A 254 -25.97 -17.00 -10.08
CA LEU A 254 -25.72 -18.38 -10.56
C LEU A 254 -25.40 -19.36 -9.44
N ASN A 255 -24.70 -18.91 -8.40
CA ASN A 255 -24.31 -19.75 -7.28
C ASN A 255 -24.60 -19.03 -5.94
N PRO A 256 -25.55 -19.54 -5.13
CA PRO A 256 -25.90 -18.98 -3.82
C PRO A 256 -24.77 -18.99 -2.77
N TYR A 257 -23.79 -19.89 -2.92
CA TYR A 257 -22.70 -20.09 -1.95
C TYR A 257 -21.43 -19.29 -2.27
N VAL A 258 -21.49 -18.36 -3.23
CA VAL A 258 -20.33 -17.55 -3.60
C VAL A 258 -19.88 -16.68 -2.42
N ASN A 259 -18.59 -16.79 -2.10
CA ASN A 259 -17.90 -15.87 -1.20
C ASN A 259 -17.42 -14.65 -2.00
N VAL A 260 -18.14 -13.54 -1.86
CA VAL A 260 -17.87 -12.28 -2.58
C VAL A 260 -16.50 -11.71 -2.25
N ALA A 261 -16.04 -11.86 -0.99
CA ALA A 261 -14.75 -11.33 -0.56
C ALA A 261 -13.56 -12.11 -1.16
N ALA A 262 -13.72 -13.42 -1.36
CA ALA A 262 -12.69 -14.24 -2.01
C ALA A 262 -12.62 -13.99 -3.52
N TYR A 263 -13.76 -13.71 -4.15
CA TYR A 263 -13.85 -13.49 -5.60
C TYR A 263 -13.41 -12.09 -6.05
N TRP A 264 -13.45 -11.11 -5.15
CA TRP A 264 -13.14 -9.70 -5.45
C TRP A 264 -11.77 -9.25 -4.94
N ARG A 265 -10.78 -10.16 -4.88
CA ARG A 265 -9.40 -9.73 -4.64
C ARG A 265 -8.97 -8.86 -5.82
N ASP A 266 -8.43 -7.69 -5.51
CA ASP A 266 -7.98 -6.74 -6.52
C ASP A 266 -6.64 -7.27 -7.05
N ASP A 267 -6.66 -8.16 -8.05
CA ASP A 267 -5.45 -8.77 -8.66
C ASP A 267 -4.52 -7.73 -9.35
N ARG A 268 -4.87 -6.43 -9.26
CA ARG A 268 -4.00 -5.31 -9.61
C ARG A 268 -2.76 -5.20 -8.71
N ASP A 269 -2.65 -6.01 -7.66
CA ASP A 269 -1.43 -6.13 -6.86
C ASP A 269 -0.26 -6.75 -7.64
N GLU A 270 -0.52 -7.53 -8.70
CA GLU A 270 0.52 -8.20 -9.52
C GLU A 270 1.09 -7.30 -10.63
N SER A 271 0.38 -6.24 -11.05
CA SER A 271 0.84 -5.39 -12.17
C SER A 271 1.98 -4.41 -11.82
N ASP A 272 2.52 -4.47 -10.61
CA ASP A 272 3.73 -3.71 -10.22
C ASP A 272 5.03 -4.48 -10.58
N GLU A 273 4.91 -5.72 -11.06
CA GLU A 273 6.04 -6.59 -11.46
C GLU A 273 6.52 -6.37 -12.90
N GLU A 274 5.70 -5.75 -13.75
CA GLU A 274 6.04 -5.49 -15.16
C GLU A 274 6.32 -4.00 -15.36
N ASP A 275 7.59 -3.55 -15.37
CA ASP A 275 8.02 -2.54 -16.39
C ASP A 275 9.49 -2.04 -16.37
N ASP A 276 10.43 -2.55 -15.57
CA ASP A 276 11.77 -1.93 -15.55
C ASP A 276 12.96 -2.90 -15.61
N GLU A 277 12.74 -4.15 -15.99
CA GLU A 277 13.83 -5.05 -16.40
C GLU A 277 13.94 -5.03 -17.93
N LYS A 278 14.58 -3.99 -18.45
CA LYS A 278 15.22 -4.13 -19.78
C LYS A 278 16.11 -5.36 -19.69
N GLU A 279 15.95 -6.31 -20.61
CA GLU A 279 16.84 -7.45 -20.79
C GLU A 279 18.30 -6.97 -20.75
N GLU A 280 18.93 -7.07 -19.58
CA GLU A 280 20.35 -6.83 -19.41
C GLU A 280 21.09 -8.16 -19.58
N GLU A 281 22.33 -8.08 -20.08
CA GLU A 281 23.19 -9.21 -20.42
C GLU A 281 23.15 -10.35 -19.37
N PRO A 282 23.28 -11.62 -19.79
CA PRO A 282 23.24 -12.75 -18.88
C PRO A 282 24.29 -12.60 -17.78
N LEU A 283 23.80 -12.37 -16.57
CA LEU A 283 24.62 -12.22 -15.38
C LEU A 283 25.19 -13.60 -15.02
N SER A 284 26.53 -13.75 -15.09
CA SER A 284 27.22 -15.02 -14.79
C SER A 284 27.51 -15.20 -13.30
N GLY A 285 26.85 -14.45 -12.42
CA GLY A 285 27.17 -14.39 -11.01
C GLY A 285 26.75 -15.63 -10.24
N GLU A 286 27.67 -16.21 -9.47
CA GLU A 286 27.34 -17.27 -8.51
C GLU A 286 26.65 -16.65 -7.29
N MET A 287 25.31 -16.68 -7.28
CA MET A 287 24.56 -16.27 -6.10
C MET A 287 24.88 -17.24 -4.96
N ILE A 288 25.48 -16.72 -3.88
CA ILE A 288 25.72 -17.51 -2.68
C ILE A 288 24.36 -17.77 -2.02
N TYR A 289 23.87 -19.00 -2.14
CA TYR A 289 22.61 -19.43 -1.53
C TYR A 289 22.66 -19.24 0.00
N ASN A 290 21.55 -18.78 0.59
CA ASN A 290 21.39 -18.50 2.03
C ASN A 290 22.22 -17.32 2.59
N MET A 291 22.67 -16.38 1.75
CA MET A 291 23.23 -15.12 2.21
C MET A 291 22.34 -13.93 1.84
N ASP A 292 22.12 -13.04 2.82
CA ASP A 292 21.48 -11.75 2.58
C ASP A 292 22.28 -10.93 1.55
N THR A 293 21.57 -10.16 0.74
CA THR A 293 22.07 -9.31 -0.33
C THR A 293 23.21 -8.40 0.15
N ILE A 294 23.05 -7.78 1.32
CA ILE A 294 24.05 -6.85 1.87
C ILE A 294 25.34 -7.59 2.22
N ARG A 295 25.22 -8.79 2.80
CA ARG A 295 26.36 -9.63 3.16
C ARG A 295 27.07 -10.16 1.91
N ASN A 296 26.32 -10.54 0.87
CA ASN A 296 26.89 -10.97 -0.39
C ASN A 296 27.69 -9.83 -1.06
N VAL A 297 27.10 -8.62 -1.15
CA VAL A 297 27.82 -7.43 -1.65
C VAL A 297 29.09 -7.16 -0.83
N TYR A 298 29.02 -7.22 0.49
CA TYR A 298 30.19 -7.04 1.35
C TYR A 298 31.27 -8.11 1.12
N TYR A 299 30.88 -9.38 0.95
CA TYR A 299 31.80 -10.48 0.70
C TYR A 299 32.56 -10.29 -0.62
N GLN A 300 31.88 -9.84 -1.69
CA GLN A 300 32.55 -9.53 -2.96
C GLN A 300 33.54 -8.37 -2.85
N ILE A 301 33.21 -7.35 -2.04
CA ILE A 301 34.14 -6.25 -1.75
C ILE A 301 35.37 -6.79 -1.00
N LEU A 302 35.18 -7.67 -0.01
CA LEU A 302 36.28 -8.30 0.73
C LEU A 302 37.18 -9.15 -0.17
N LEU A 303 36.61 -9.95 -1.08
CA LEU A 303 37.37 -10.78 -2.03
C LEU A 303 38.22 -9.94 -2.99
N SER A 304 37.76 -8.73 -3.32
CA SER A 304 38.48 -7.80 -4.20
C SER A 304 39.74 -7.21 -3.53
N GLY A 305 39.83 -7.29 -2.20
CA GLY A 305 40.98 -6.85 -1.42
C GLY A 305 41.32 -5.36 -1.61
N ASP A 306 42.61 -5.03 -1.55
CA ASP A 306 43.12 -3.65 -1.59
C ASP A 306 42.88 -2.92 -2.92
N LYS A 307 42.48 -3.64 -3.99
CA LYS A 307 42.22 -3.04 -5.31
C LYS A 307 40.88 -2.30 -5.38
N GLY A 308 40.00 -2.52 -4.40
CA GLY A 308 38.61 -2.06 -4.46
C GLY A 308 37.84 -2.72 -5.60
N CYS A 309 36.56 -2.39 -5.71
CA CYS A 309 35.68 -2.92 -6.76
C CYS A 309 34.69 -1.84 -7.18
N THR A 310 34.33 -1.82 -8.46
CA THR A 310 33.25 -0.93 -8.92
C THR A 310 31.89 -1.59 -8.74
N ALA A 311 30.83 -0.79 -8.64
CA ALA A 311 29.47 -1.33 -8.57
C ALA A 311 29.09 -2.19 -9.80
N ALA A 312 29.72 -1.96 -10.96
CA ALA A 312 29.53 -2.80 -12.14
C ALA A 312 30.16 -4.20 -11.94
N ASP A 313 31.35 -4.25 -11.35
CA ASP A 313 32.03 -5.52 -11.08
C ASP A 313 31.22 -6.35 -10.07
N ILE A 314 30.75 -5.72 -8.98
CA ILE A 314 29.88 -6.36 -7.98
C ILE A 314 28.60 -6.89 -8.65
N ARG A 315 28.01 -6.11 -9.55
CA ARG A 315 26.80 -6.50 -10.29
C ARG A 315 27.04 -7.76 -11.13
N HIS A 316 28.13 -7.80 -11.89
CA HIS A 316 28.49 -8.98 -12.70
C HIS A 316 28.77 -10.21 -11.82
N LEU A 317 29.45 -10.03 -10.68
CA LEU A 317 29.81 -11.13 -9.76
C LEU A 317 28.62 -11.68 -8.97
N THR A 318 27.67 -10.82 -8.57
CA THR A 318 26.52 -11.21 -7.75
C THR A 318 25.27 -11.58 -8.55
N GLY A 319 25.16 -11.07 -9.78
CA GLY A 319 23.95 -11.19 -10.59
C GLY A 319 22.76 -10.37 -10.08
N PHE A 320 23.00 -9.37 -9.22
CA PHE A 320 21.95 -8.47 -8.78
C PHE A 320 21.70 -7.33 -9.78
N ASP A 321 20.52 -6.70 -9.71
CA ASP A 321 20.25 -5.49 -10.46
C ASP A 321 21.02 -4.27 -9.91
N VAL A 322 21.17 -3.25 -10.76
CA VAL A 322 21.91 -2.02 -10.44
C VAL A 322 21.39 -1.33 -9.17
N ASN A 323 20.08 -1.33 -8.95
CA ASN A 323 19.48 -0.63 -7.81
C ASN A 323 19.69 -1.40 -6.50
N THR A 324 19.62 -2.72 -6.55
CA THR A 324 19.91 -3.58 -5.40
C THR A 324 21.36 -3.45 -4.94
N VAL A 325 22.33 -3.48 -5.87
CA VAL A 325 23.75 -3.26 -5.53
C VAL A 325 23.96 -1.87 -4.93
N ARG A 326 23.41 -0.81 -5.55
CA ARG A 326 23.48 0.56 -5.00
C ARG A 326 22.89 0.68 -3.61
N THR A 327 21.77 0.01 -3.36
CA THR A 327 21.08 0.04 -2.07
C THR A 327 21.92 -0.66 -1.01
N GLY A 328 22.47 -1.84 -1.33
CA GLY A 328 23.41 -2.55 -0.45
C GLY A 328 24.64 -1.71 -0.12
N LEU A 329 25.26 -1.08 -1.12
CA LEU A 329 26.41 -0.19 -0.94
C LEU A 329 26.09 1.00 -0.02
N ARG A 330 24.92 1.63 -0.20
CA ARG A 330 24.47 2.73 0.68
C ARG A 330 24.29 2.26 2.13
N LYS A 331 23.70 1.07 2.34
CA LYS A 331 23.53 0.48 3.67
C LYS A 331 24.87 0.18 4.33
N LEU A 332 25.85 -0.34 3.58
CA LEU A 332 27.21 -0.58 4.07
C LEU A 332 27.95 0.72 4.42
N ASN A 333 27.80 1.76 3.61
CA ASN A 333 28.38 3.07 3.87
C ASN A 333 27.76 3.75 5.09
N GLN A 334 26.44 3.63 5.29
CA GLN A 334 25.77 4.14 6.49
C GLN A 334 26.28 3.45 7.77
N LYS A 335 26.61 2.16 7.70
CA LYS A 335 27.22 1.41 8.82
C LYS A 335 28.71 1.71 9.02
N GLY A 336 29.32 2.55 8.19
CA GLY A 336 30.75 2.88 8.26
C GLY A 336 31.69 1.73 7.88
N VAL A 337 31.20 0.67 7.23
CA VAL A 337 31.98 -0.52 6.86
C VAL A 337 32.72 -0.31 5.53
N VAL A 338 32.14 0.48 4.63
CA VAL A 338 32.68 0.75 3.29
C VAL A 338 32.68 2.25 3.03
N ASN A 339 33.76 2.76 2.44
CA ASN A 339 33.84 4.14 1.96
C ASN A 339 33.53 4.19 0.47
N LEU A 340 32.43 4.84 0.10
CA LEU A 340 32.08 5.05 -1.31
C LEU A 340 32.79 6.28 -1.86
N ARG A 341 33.62 6.08 -2.89
CA ARG A 341 34.27 7.17 -3.63
C ARG A 341 33.66 7.25 -5.03
N LYS A 342 33.03 8.38 -5.33
CA LYS A 342 32.58 8.66 -6.70
C LYS A 342 33.75 9.15 -7.52
N ILE A 343 34.15 8.37 -8.52
CA ILE A 343 35.20 8.74 -9.48
C ILE A 343 34.53 8.86 -10.84
N ASP A 344 34.43 10.09 -11.35
CA ASP A 344 33.90 10.34 -12.69
C ASP A 344 34.95 9.95 -13.73
N ILE A 345 34.70 8.86 -14.45
CA ILE A 345 35.52 8.42 -15.60
C ILE A 345 34.68 8.63 -16.86
N GLY A 346 34.82 9.81 -17.49
CA GLY A 346 34.12 10.16 -18.73
C GLY A 346 32.62 10.46 -18.56
N LYS A 347 31.81 10.23 -19.60
CA LYS A 347 30.35 10.52 -19.62
C LYS A 347 29.48 9.60 -18.74
N THR A 348 30.06 8.69 -17.97
CA THR A 348 29.31 7.75 -17.11
C THR A 348 29.81 7.77 -15.67
N ARG A 349 28.85 7.74 -14.74
CA ARG A 349 29.07 7.76 -13.29
C ARG A 349 29.24 6.33 -12.77
N LYS A 350 30.41 5.96 -12.25
CA LYS A 350 30.64 4.68 -11.56
C LYS A 350 30.68 4.88 -10.04
N TYR A 351 30.19 3.87 -9.30
CA TYR A 351 30.13 3.83 -7.83
C TYR A 351 31.18 2.89 -7.27
#